data_AF-C6J706-F1
#
_entry.id   AF-C6J706-F1
#
_cell.length_a   1.000
_cell.length_b   1.000
_cell.length_c   1.000
_cell.angle_alpha   90.00
_cell.angle_beta   90.00
_cell.angle_gamma   90.00
#
_symmetry.space_group_name_H-M   'P 1'
#
loop_
_entity.id
_entity.type
_entity.pdbx_description
1 polymer ?
#
loop_
_entity_poly.entity_id
_entity_poly.type
_entity_poly.pdbx_seq_one_letter_code
_entity_poly.pdbx_strand_id
1 'polypeptide(L)' 'MDKIQIADQGSTFAVLFVQDGNPHEMDRRNTFADAEEFAFYLAARLKVDVYYRDKRLEPRRKR' A
#
# COMPACT_ATOMS: atom_id res chain seq x y z
N MET A 1 9.28 -10.32 5.98
CA MET A 1 8.07 -10.74 5.26
C MET A 1 7.61 -9.56 4.45
N ASP A 2 7.52 -9.74 3.14
CA ASP A 2 7.32 -8.62 2.23
C ASP A 2 5.87 -8.15 2.28
N LYS A 3 5.67 -6.83 2.25
CA LYS A 3 4.35 -6.21 2.33
C LYS A 3 4.29 -4.92 1.55
N ILE A 4 3.10 -4.57 1.07
CA ILE A 4 2.81 -3.21 0.64
C ILE A 4 2.29 -2.43 1.85
N GLN A 5 2.81 -1.24 2.06
CA GLN A 5 2.41 -0.36 3.15
C GLN A 5 2.05 1.02 2.62
N ILE A 6 0.87 1.50 2.96
CA ILE A 6 0.47 2.88 2.70
C ILE A 6 0.92 3.72 3.90
N ALA A 7 1.67 4.79 3.64
CA ALA A 7 2.11 5.76 4.62
C ALA A 7 1.43 7.10 4.40
N ASP A 8 0.81 7.64 5.45
CA ASP A 8 0.20 8.96 5.47
C ASP A 8 1.31 10.01 5.67
N GLN A 9 1.49 10.89 4.68
CA GLN A 9 2.46 11.99 4.72
C GLN A 9 1.76 13.36 4.87
N GLY A 10 0.56 13.37 5.47
CA GLY A 10 -0.20 14.57 5.78
C GLY A 10 -1.05 15.05 4.61
N SER A 11 -0.43 15.48 3.51
CA SER A 11 -1.14 15.95 2.31
C SER A 11 -1.21 14.92 1.18
N THR A 12 -0.42 13.86 1.29
CA THR A 12 -0.29 12.80 0.29
C THR A 12 -0.11 11.45 0.97
N PHE A 13 -0.29 10.38 0.20
CA PHE A 13 -0.14 8.99 0.63
C PHE A 13 0.96 8.34 -0.19
N ALA A 14 2.02 7.88 0.49
CA ALA A 14 3.09 7.11 -0.14
C ALA A 14 2.75 5.62 -0.11
N VAL A 15 2.95 4.93 -1.23
CA VAL A 15 2.85 3.47 -1.33
C VAL A 15 4.25 2.91 -1.25
N LEU A 16 4.54 2.17 -0.19
CA LEU A 16 5.84 1.59 0.11
C LEU A 16 5.80 0.08 -0.14
N PHE A 17 6.84 -0.46 -0.76
CA PHE A 17 7.13 -1.89 -0.74
C PHE A 17 8.16 -2.14 0.34
N VAL A 18 7.76 -2.85 1.40
CA VAL A 18 8.65 -3.22 2.50
C VAL A 18 9.21 -4.60 2.19
N GLN A 19 10.48 -4.66 1.80
CA GLN A 19 11.20 -5.89 1.51
C GLN A 19 12.25 -6.13 2.60
N ASP A 20 12.21 -7.29 3.24
CA ASP A 20 13.14 -7.64 4.35
C ASP A 20 13.23 -6.56 5.45
N GLY A 21 12.10 -5.87 5.71
CA GLY A 21 12.02 -4.80 6.70
C GLY A 21 12.47 -3.42 6.21
N ASN A 22 12.99 -3.32 4.99
CA ASN A 22 13.40 -2.07 4.37
C ASN A 22 12.26 -1.49 3.53
N PRO A 23 11.76 -0.28 3.85
CA PRO A 23 10.72 0.37 3.05
C PRO A 23 11.31 1.01 1.79
N HIS A 24 10.71 0.72 0.64
CA HIS A 24 11.01 1.34 -0.65
C HIS A 24 9.78 2.10 -1.16
N GLU A 25 9.89 3.41 -1.35
CA GLU A 25 8.79 4.20 -1.93
C GLU A 25 8.59 3.82 -3.39
N MET A 26 7.40 3.32 -3.72
CA MET A 26 7.03 2.90 -5.08
C MET A 26 6.32 4.02 -5.82
N ASP A 27 5.45 4.75 -5.13
CA ASP A 27 4.64 5.83 -5.70
C ASP A 27 4.07 6.74 -4.60
N ARG A 28 3.65 7.94 -4.98
CA ARG A 28 2.99 8.91 -4.12
C ARG A 28 1.68 9.39 -4.75
N ARG A 29 0.61 9.31 -3.98
CA ARG A 29 -0.76 9.64 -4.42
C ARG A 29 -1.36 10.75 -3.59
N ASN A 30 -2.24 11.53 -4.20
CA ASN A 30 -2.88 12.68 -3.54
C ASN A 30 -4.03 12.25 -2.62
N THR A 31 -4.69 11.12 -2.92
CA THR A 31 -5.80 10.62 -2.12
C THR A 31 -5.53 9.22 -1.60
N PHE A 32 -6.16 8.88 -0.47
CA PHE A 32 -6.07 7.54 0.08
C PHE A 32 -6.68 6.50 -0.86
N ALA A 33 -7.77 6.84 -1.57
CA ALA A 33 -8.42 5.94 -2.51
C ALA A 33 -7.48 5.55 -3.67
N ASP A 34 -6.77 6.53 -4.23
CA ASP A 34 -5.79 6.27 -5.30
C ASP A 34 -4.61 5.43 -4.79
N ALA A 35 -4.13 5.72 -3.57
CA ALA A 35 -3.07 4.95 -2.93
C ALA A 35 -3.49 3.50 -2.65
N GLU A 36 -4.72 3.31 -2.18
CA GLU A 36 -5.32 2.00 -1.92
C GLU A 36 -5.45 1.18 -3.20
N GLU A 37 -5.99 1.77 -4.28
CA GLU A 37 -6.11 1.11 -5.59
C GLU A 37 -4.72 0.69 -6.13
N PHE A 38 -3.74 1.60 -6.08
CA PHE A 38 -2.39 1.29 -6.52
C PHE A 38 -1.68 0.24 -5.64
N ALA A 39 -1.88 0.31 -4.32
CA ALA A 39 -1.35 -0.66 -3.38
C ALA A 39 -1.89 -2.07 -3.64
N PHE A 40 -3.21 -2.21 -3.85
CA PHE A 40 -3.81 -3.51 -4.20
C PHE A 40 -3.39 -4.00 -5.58
N TYR A 41 -3.22 -3.10 -6.55
CA TYR A 41 -2.67 -3.42 -7.87
C TYR A 41 -1.25 -4.04 -7.77
N LEU A 42 -0.38 -3.47 -6.93
CA LEU A 42 0.97 -3.98 -6.68
C LEU A 42 0.95 -5.29 -5.88
N ALA A 43 0.17 -5.32 -4.81
CA ALA A 43 0.04 -6.48 -3.93
C ALA A 43 -0.42 -7.74 -4.69
N ALA A 44 -1.38 -7.59 -5.62
CA ALA A 44 -1.84 -8.70 -6.45
C ALA A 44 -0.73 -9.29 -7.35
N ARG A 45 0.20 -8.46 -7.82
CA ARG A 45 1.33 -8.88 -8.68
C ARG A 45 2.45 -9.54 -7.87
N LEU A 46 2.75 -8.95 -6.72
CA LEU A 46 3.83 -9.39 -5.83
C LEU A 46 3.39 -10.52 -4.89
N LYS A 47 2.08 -10.84 -4.82
CA LYS A 47 1.48 -11.83 -3.92
C LYS A 47 1.78 -11.53 -2.44
N VAL A 48 1.67 -10.26 -2.07
CA VAL A 48 1.88 -9.77 -0.70
C VAL A 48 0.62 -9.10 -0.17
N ASP A 49 0.59 -8.84 1.13
CA ASP A 49 -0.52 -8.15 1.79
C ASP A 49 -0.33 -6.63 1.81
N VAL A 50 -1.45 -5.89 1.85
CA VAL A 50 -1.48 -4.43 1.98
C VAL A 50 -1.75 -4.05 3.43
N TYR A 51 -1.00 -3.07 3.94
CA TYR A 51 -1.15 -2.54 5.29
C TYR A 51 -1.31 -1.02 5.29
N TYR A 52 -2.11 -0.50 6.21
CA TYR A 52 -2.22 0.91 6.53
C TYR A 52 -2.33 1.09 8.04
N ARG A 53 -1.46 1.92 8.62
CA ARG A 53 -1.36 2.13 10.09
C ARG A 53 -1.31 0.80 10.86
N ASP A 54 -0.44 -0.10 10.41
CA ASP A 54 -0.24 -1.46 10.93
C ASP A 54 -1.45 -2.40 10.87
N LYS A 55 -2.54 -1.99 10.22
CA LYS A 55 -3.70 -2.84 9.97
C LYS A 55 -3.66 -3.39 8.56
N ARG A 56 -3.84 -4.69 8.41
CA ARG A 56 -4.01 -5.33 7.10
C ARG A 56 -5.31 -4.81 6.46
N LEU A 57 -5.23 -4.35 5.22
CA LEU A 57 -6.38 -3.94 4.43
C LEU A 57 -6.89 -5.12 3.62
N GLU A 58 -8.21 -5.21 3.47
CA GLU A 58 -8.85 -6.17 2.57
C GLU A 58 -9.22 -5.50 1.25
N PRO A 59 -9.06 -6.18 0.10
CA PRO A 59 -9.48 -5.63 -1.17
C PRO A 59 -10.97 -5.33 -1.12
N ARG A 60 -11.36 -4.10 -1.46
CA ARG A 60 -12.78 -3.75 -1.62
C ARG A 60 -13.35 -4.61 -2.75
N ARG A 61 -14.08 -5.68 -2.40
CA ARG A 61 -14.88 -6.44 -3.38
C ARG A 61 -15.97 -5.48 -3.89
N LYS A 62 -15.81 -4.96 -5.11
CA LYS A 62 -16.94 -4.39 -5.86
C LYS A 62 -17.97 -5.52 -6.00
N ARG A 63 -19.05 -5.41 -5.25
CA ARG A 63 -20.19 -6.32 -5.29
C ARG A 63 -21.17 -5.86 -6.36
#